data_AF-A0A1B1YD97-F1
#
_entry.id   AF-A0A1B1YD97-F1
#
_cell.length_a   1.000
_cell.length_b   1.000
_cell.length_c   1.000
_cell.angle_alpha   90.00
_cell.angle_beta   90.00
_cell.angle_gamma   90.00
#
_symmetry.space_group_name_H-M   'P 1'
#
loop_
_entity.id
_entity.type
_entity.pdbx_description
1 polymer ?
#
loop_
_entity_poly.entity_id
_entity_poly.type
_entity_poly.pdbx_seq_one_letter_code
_entity_poly.pdbx_strand_id
1 'polypeptide(L)'
;MPKLTREEKLRRINANPALWLKNFVKIDCNGELVPFVVNPEQKDFLDNMSRYNILKSRQLGISTLSLGLMLYYAFQLPNSNYLMLAQSEDATQNLFTRLKLMYESIPEKYRIGFRKNNEMELLLENNSRIAVKTASKMKAESAGRSYSLTMIHLSEFAFYDEKFQEKGLLALENALIKVIVSSSGVNFVEAN
;
A
#
# COMPACT_ATOMS: atom_id res chain seq x y z
N MET A 1 -26.50 -0.43 27.43
CA MET A 1 -25.63 -1.43 26.76
C MET A 1 -24.36 -1.61 27.58
N PRO A 2 -23.80 -2.82 27.72
CA PRO A 2 -22.52 -3.04 28.41
C PRO A 2 -21.36 -2.31 27.71
N LYS A 3 -20.39 -1.79 28.48
CA LYS A 3 -19.16 -1.21 27.90
C LYS A 3 -18.24 -2.34 27.41
N LEU A 4 -17.79 -2.26 26.16
CA LEU A 4 -16.85 -3.23 25.58
C LEU A 4 -15.51 -3.24 26.32
N THR A 5 -14.95 -4.43 26.55
CA THR A 5 -13.62 -4.61 27.14
C THR A 5 -12.52 -4.08 26.22
N ARG A 6 -11.30 -3.87 26.76
CA ARG A 6 -10.14 -3.42 25.96
C ARG A 6 -9.79 -4.42 24.85
N GLU A 7 -9.88 -5.72 25.14
CA GLU A 7 -9.59 -6.80 24.20
C GLU A 7 -10.63 -6.86 23.07
N GLU A 8 -11.92 -6.76 23.41
CA GLU A 8 -12.99 -6.76 22.39
C GLU A 8 -12.92 -5.52 21.48
N LYS A 9 -12.50 -4.36 22.02
CA LYS A 9 -12.20 -3.18 21.20
C LYS A 9 -11.03 -3.44 20.24
N LEU A 10 -9.91 -3.98 20.74
CA LEU A 10 -8.75 -4.30 19.90
C LEU A 10 -9.10 -5.34 18.83
N ARG A 11 -9.89 -6.36 19.15
CA ARG A 11 -10.38 -7.36 18.19
C ARG A 11 -11.17 -6.72 17.05
N ARG A 12 -12.09 -5.79 17.36
CA ARG A 12 -12.88 -5.06 16.35
C ARG A 12 -12.04 -4.13 15.49
N ILE A 13 -11.08 -3.43 16.09
CA ILE A 13 -10.15 -2.54 15.37
C ILE A 13 -9.28 -3.36 14.42
N ASN A 14 -8.69 -4.47 14.90
CA ASN A 14 -7.82 -5.34 14.11
C ASN A 14 -8.53 -6.11 12.99
N ALA A 15 -9.87 -6.19 13.03
CA ALA A 15 -10.68 -6.86 12.01
C ALA A 15 -11.16 -5.91 10.89
N ASN A 16 -10.87 -4.61 10.96
CA ASN A 16 -11.34 -3.62 9.99
C ASN A 16 -10.22 -2.62 9.63
N PRO A 17 -9.79 -2.53 8.36
CA PRO A 17 -8.66 -1.67 7.98
C PRO A 17 -8.92 -0.18 8.27
N ALA A 18 -10.13 0.33 8.02
CA ALA A 18 -10.46 1.73 8.29
C ALA A 18 -10.44 2.06 9.79
N LEU A 19 -10.86 1.13 10.67
CA LEU A 19 -10.71 1.30 12.11
C LEU A 19 -9.24 1.19 12.54
N TRP A 20 -8.48 0.25 12.00
CA TRP A 20 -7.06 0.08 12.32
C TRP A 20 -6.25 1.31 11.96
N LEU A 21 -6.41 1.83 10.74
CA LEU A 21 -5.79 3.08 10.29
C LEU A 21 -6.15 4.24 11.20
N LYS A 22 -7.44 4.44 11.50
CA LYS A 22 -7.90 5.54 12.37
C LYS A 22 -7.36 5.47 13.81
N ASN A 23 -7.10 4.29 14.35
CA ASN A 23 -6.70 4.12 15.76
C ASN A 23 -5.18 3.97 15.96
N PHE A 24 -4.44 3.52 14.95
CA PHE A 24 -3.01 3.25 15.07
C PHE A 24 -2.13 4.06 14.12
N VAL A 25 -2.65 4.59 13.01
CA VAL A 25 -1.85 5.28 12.00
C VAL A 25 -2.19 6.76 11.96
N LYS A 26 -1.15 7.58 11.81
CA LYS A 26 -1.26 9.00 11.45
C LYS A 26 -0.71 9.24 10.06
N ILE A 27 -1.18 10.31 9.45
CA ILE A 27 -0.71 10.86 8.19
C ILE A 27 -0.34 12.33 8.38
N ASP A 28 0.60 12.81 7.58
CA ASP A 28 0.85 14.24 7.47
C ASP A 28 -0.28 14.91 6.69
N CYS A 29 -0.81 15.99 7.25
CA CYS A 29 -1.78 16.88 6.62
C CYS A 29 -1.31 18.32 6.82
N ASN A 30 -0.60 18.86 5.83
CA ASN A 30 -0.05 20.22 5.83
C ASN A 30 0.91 20.51 7.00
N GLY A 31 1.71 19.53 7.42
CA GLY A 31 2.66 19.63 8.53
C GLY A 31 2.13 19.14 9.88
N GLU A 32 0.85 18.78 9.98
CA GLU A 32 0.25 18.21 11.19
C GLU A 32 0.05 16.69 11.07
N LEU A 33 0.50 15.94 12.10
CA LEU A 33 0.30 14.50 12.22
C LEU A 33 -1.09 14.15 12.80
N VAL A 34 -2.06 14.00 11.90
CA VAL A 34 -3.47 13.68 12.22
C VAL A 34 -3.76 12.18 12.10
N PRO A 35 -4.72 11.61 12.85
CA PRO A 35 -5.13 10.21 12.68
C PRO A 35 -5.65 9.93 11.27
N PHE A 36 -5.31 8.77 10.71
CA PHE A 36 -5.74 8.40 9.35
C PHE A 36 -7.22 7.97 9.33
N VAL A 37 -8.10 8.96 9.24
CA VAL A 37 -9.53 8.77 8.95
C VAL A 37 -9.70 8.64 7.43
N VAL A 38 -10.21 7.50 6.96
CA VAL A 38 -10.53 7.32 5.53
C VAL A 38 -11.66 8.25 5.11
N ASN A 39 -11.53 8.88 3.95
CA ASN A 39 -12.58 9.73 3.37
C ASN A 39 -13.67 8.87 2.68
N PRO A 40 -14.81 9.45 2.23
CA PRO A 40 -15.89 8.69 1.60
C PRO A 40 -15.45 7.90 0.38
N GLU A 41 -14.57 8.44 -0.46
CA GLU A 41 -14.10 7.82 -1.70
C GLU A 41 -13.14 6.65 -1.43
N GLN A 42 -12.29 6.78 -0.40
CA GLN A 42 -11.48 5.68 0.12
C GLN A 42 -12.34 4.61 0.78
N LYS A 43 -13.45 4.99 1.44
CA LYS A 43 -14.38 4.03 2.04
C LYS A 43 -15.14 3.24 0.97
N ASP A 44 -15.61 3.92 -0.07
CA ASP A 44 -16.22 3.28 -1.25
C ASP A 44 -15.23 2.33 -1.93
N PHE A 45 -13.97 2.75 -2.12
CA PHE A 45 -12.91 1.85 -2.60
C PHE A 45 -12.72 0.63 -1.68
N LEU A 46 -12.68 0.80 -0.36
CA LEU A 46 -12.51 -0.32 0.59
C LEU A 46 -13.68 -1.31 0.57
N ASP A 47 -14.89 -0.84 0.28
CA ASP A 47 -16.09 -1.68 0.23
C ASP A 47 -16.23 -2.41 -1.12
N ASN A 48 -15.76 -1.79 -2.21
CA ASN A 48 -15.89 -2.29 -3.58
C ASN A 48 -14.59 -2.86 -4.18
N MET A 49 -13.47 -2.88 -3.44
CA MET A 49 -12.18 -3.34 -3.96
C MET A 49 -12.23 -4.82 -4.40
N SER A 50 -11.85 -5.05 -5.66
CA SER A 50 -11.76 -6.37 -6.27
C SER A 50 -10.30 -6.86 -6.36
N ARG A 51 -10.06 -7.99 -7.05
CA ARG A 51 -8.70 -8.45 -7.34
C ARG A 51 -7.90 -7.46 -8.21
N TYR A 52 -8.56 -6.73 -9.12
CA TYR A 52 -7.91 -5.74 -9.99
C TYR A 52 -8.74 -4.46 -10.00
N ASN A 53 -8.13 -3.33 -9.63
CA ASN A 53 -8.81 -2.06 -9.50
C ASN A 53 -8.09 -1.01 -10.34
N ILE A 54 -8.78 -0.47 -11.34
CA ILE A 54 -8.27 0.61 -12.20
C ILE A 54 -9.03 1.89 -11.86
N LEU A 55 -8.30 2.91 -11.41
CA LEU A 55 -8.87 4.15 -10.91
C LEU A 55 -8.49 5.30 -11.85
N LYS A 56 -9.49 6.05 -12.32
CA LYS A 56 -9.27 7.18 -13.25
C LYS A 56 -9.09 8.53 -12.55
N SER A 57 -9.55 8.65 -11.30
CA SER A 57 -9.51 9.92 -10.56
C SER A 57 -8.16 10.13 -9.86
N ARG A 58 -7.61 11.34 -9.99
CA ARG A 58 -6.45 11.82 -9.22
C ARG A 58 -6.93 12.41 -7.89
N GLN A 59 -6.00 12.77 -7.00
CA GLN A 59 -6.28 13.53 -5.76
C GLN A 59 -7.12 12.82 -4.67
N LEU A 60 -7.65 11.61 -4.90
CA LEU A 60 -8.40 10.82 -3.91
C LEU A 60 -7.55 10.25 -2.73
N GLY A 61 -6.24 10.46 -2.72
CA GLY A 61 -5.34 9.93 -1.69
C GLY A 61 -5.13 8.40 -1.74
N ILE A 62 -5.40 7.76 -2.88
CA ILE A 62 -5.35 6.29 -3.01
C ILE A 62 -3.96 5.70 -2.73
N SER A 63 -2.87 6.36 -3.13
CA SER A 63 -1.52 5.88 -2.81
C SER A 63 -1.28 5.91 -1.29
N THR A 64 -1.79 6.92 -0.58
CA THR A 64 -1.78 7.01 0.89
C THR A 64 -2.61 5.88 1.51
N LEU A 65 -3.82 5.62 1.00
CA LEU A 65 -4.62 4.46 1.43
C LEU A 65 -3.90 3.14 1.17
N SER A 66 -3.24 3.00 0.02
CA SER A 66 -2.54 1.78 -0.39
C SER A 66 -1.34 1.50 0.51
N LEU A 67 -0.55 2.52 0.88
CA LEU A 67 0.50 2.39 1.90
C LEU A 67 -0.08 1.94 3.25
N GLY A 68 -1.18 2.57 3.68
CA GLY A 68 -1.89 2.19 4.90
C GLY A 68 -2.40 0.74 4.88
N LEU A 69 -2.95 0.28 3.75
CA LEU A 69 -3.42 -1.10 3.57
C LEU A 69 -2.27 -2.11 3.56
N MET A 70 -1.16 -1.82 2.87
CA MET A 70 0.04 -2.65 2.91
C MET A 70 0.56 -2.77 4.35
N LEU A 71 0.55 -1.68 5.11
CA LEU A 71 0.96 -1.66 6.51
C LEU A 71 0.01 -2.45 7.43
N TYR A 72 -1.31 -2.26 7.26
CA TYR A 72 -2.34 -3.05 7.95
C TYR A 72 -2.14 -4.55 7.69
N TYR A 73 -2.14 -4.98 6.42
CA TYR A 73 -2.02 -6.40 6.10
C TYR A 73 -0.65 -6.97 6.51
N ALA A 74 0.44 -6.20 6.46
CA ALA A 74 1.74 -6.64 6.98
C ALA A 74 1.73 -6.94 8.49
N PHE A 75 0.89 -6.24 9.26
CA PHE A 75 0.68 -6.50 10.69
C PHE A 75 -0.27 -7.69 10.91
N GLN A 76 -1.34 -7.82 10.12
CA GLN A 76 -2.34 -8.88 10.33
C GLN A 76 -1.93 -10.24 9.75
N LEU A 77 -1.05 -10.26 8.75
CA LEU A 77 -0.63 -11.46 7.99
C LEU A 77 0.91 -11.60 8.06
N PRO A 78 1.46 -12.46 8.93
CA PRO A 78 2.90 -12.75 8.94
C PRO A 78 3.38 -13.35 7.61
N ASN A 79 4.67 -13.17 7.28
CA ASN A 79 5.31 -13.66 6.03
C ASN A 79 4.70 -13.13 4.71
N SER A 80 4.08 -11.94 4.73
CA SER A 80 3.43 -11.36 3.55
C SER A 80 4.30 -10.29 2.86
N ASN A 81 4.20 -10.14 1.54
CA ASN A 81 5.05 -9.22 0.77
C ASN A 81 4.21 -8.22 -0.03
N TYR A 82 4.57 -6.94 0.03
CA TYR A 82 3.84 -5.83 -0.56
C TYR A 82 4.79 -5.01 -1.44
N LEU A 83 4.31 -4.60 -2.61
CA LEU A 83 5.07 -3.79 -3.56
C LEU A 83 4.27 -2.57 -4.00
N MET A 84 4.81 -1.39 -3.73
CA MET A 84 4.39 -0.16 -4.38
C MET A 84 5.41 0.21 -5.46
N LEU A 85 4.92 0.48 -6.66
CA LEU A 85 5.71 1.06 -7.74
C LEU A 85 5.30 2.51 -7.98
N ALA A 86 6.27 3.34 -8.36
CA ALA A 86 6.08 4.72 -8.77
C ALA A 86 6.84 5.04 -10.06
N GLN A 87 6.39 6.07 -10.76
CA GLN A 87 6.89 6.52 -12.06
C GLN A 87 8.29 7.16 -12.01
N SER A 88 8.71 7.68 -10.86
CA SER A 88 10.00 8.34 -10.67
C SER A 88 10.63 8.04 -9.32
N GLU A 89 11.91 8.37 -9.17
CA GLU A 89 12.64 8.20 -7.91
C GLU A 89 12.14 9.18 -6.83
N ASP A 90 11.89 10.45 -7.18
CA ASP A 90 11.30 11.42 -6.25
C ASP A 90 9.94 10.96 -5.69
N ALA A 91 9.10 10.37 -6.56
CA ALA A 91 7.82 9.79 -6.15
C ALA A 91 8.02 8.57 -5.22
N THR A 92 8.99 7.71 -5.53
CA THR A 92 9.39 6.57 -4.68
C THR A 92 9.84 7.04 -3.28
N GLN A 93 10.73 8.02 -3.22
CA GLN A 93 11.25 8.58 -1.95
C GLN A 93 10.15 9.28 -1.13
N ASN A 94 9.24 10.01 -1.79
CA ASN A 94 8.10 10.65 -1.13
C ASN A 94 7.12 9.62 -0.52
N LEU A 95 6.75 8.59 -1.30
CA LEU A 95 5.87 7.51 -0.85
C LEU A 95 6.51 6.70 0.28
N PHE A 96 7.82 6.43 0.20
CA PHE A 96 8.52 5.69 1.25
C PHE A 96 8.69 6.51 2.54
N THR A 97 8.94 7.82 2.44
CA THR A 97 8.91 8.73 3.60
C THR A 97 7.55 8.71 4.31
N ARG A 98 6.46 8.76 3.53
CA ARG A 98 5.09 8.62 4.07
C ARG A 98 4.86 7.28 4.75
N LEU A 99 5.38 6.19 4.18
CA LEU A 99 5.29 4.85 4.79
C LEU A 99 6.03 4.76 6.14
N LYS A 100 7.24 5.34 6.24
CA LYS A 100 7.97 5.39 7.53
C LYS A 100 7.19 6.18 8.58
N LEU A 101 6.71 7.37 8.22
CA LEU A 101 5.89 8.22 9.07
C LEU A 101 4.62 7.51 9.57
N MET A 102 3.92 6.76 8.70
CA MET A 102 2.78 5.92 9.10
C MET A 102 3.20 4.85 10.11
N TYR A 103 4.27 4.10 9.87
CA TYR A 103 4.75 3.06 10.77
C TYR A 103 5.24 3.62 12.12
N GLU A 104 5.98 4.72 12.11
CA GLU A 104 6.51 5.39 13.30
C GLU A 104 5.39 5.98 14.17
N SER A 105 4.27 6.38 13.56
CA SER A 105 3.09 6.84 14.29
C SER A 105 2.36 5.75 15.11
N ILE A 106 2.58 4.47 14.79
CA ILE A 106 1.97 3.34 15.52
C ILE A 106 2.50 3.33 16.96
N PRO A 107 1.64 3.29 17.99
CA PRO A 107 2.10 3.26 19.38
C PRO A 107 2.97 2.04 19.64
N GLU A 108 4.15 2.24 20.23
CA GLU A 108 5.22 1.24 20.40
C GLU A 108 4.72 -0.11 20.92
N LYS A 109 3.81 -0.11 21.91
CA LYS A 109 3.18 -1.32 22.48
C LYS A 109 2.48 -2.23 21.46
N TYR A 110 2.11 -1.72 20.29
CA TYR A 110 1.45 -2.47 19.22
C TYR A 110 2.32 -2.55 17.95
N ARG A 111 3.52 -1.96 17.95
CA ARG A 111 4.40 -1.89 16.78
C ARG A 111 5.24 -3.17 16.69
N ILE A 112 5.29 -3.79 15.51
CA ILE A 112 6.19 -4.92 15.22
C ILE A 112 7.57 -4.35 14.91
N GLY A 113 8.65 -4.90 15.49
CA GLY A 113 10.00 -4.41 15.27
C GLY A 113 10.53 -4.66 13.85
N PHE A 114 11.71 -4.11 13.56
CA PHE A 114 12.41 -4.30 12.29
C PHE A 114 13.40 -5.45 12.35
N ARG A 115 13.35 -6.35 11.36
CA ARG A 115 14.48 -7.22 11.01
C ARG A 115 15.46 -6.52 10.08
N LYS A 116 14.95 -5.65 9.19
CA LYS A 116 15.77 -4.74 8.35
C LYS A 116 14.95 -3.50 8.00
N ASN A 117 15.56 -2.33 8.15
CA ASN A 117 15.02 -1.04 7.69
C ASN A 117 16.09 -0.40 6.79
N ASN A 118 15.73 -0.04 5.57
CA ASN A 118 16.62 0.68 4.64
C ASN A 118 15.85 1.82 3.96
N GLU A 119 16.34 2.35 2.85
CA GLU A 119 15.77 3.51 2.14
C GLU A 119 14.67 3.16 1.11
N MET A 120 14.39 1.88 0.88
CA MET A 120 13.35 1.43 -0.08
C MET A 120 12.45 0.29 0.45
N GLU A 121 12.72 -0.23 1.65
CA GLU A 121 12.04 -1.40 2.19
C GLU A 121 11.96 -1.39 3.71
N LEU A 122 10.78 -1.75 4.22
CA LEU A 122 10.54 -2.17 5.60
C LEU A 122 10.44 -3.70 5.63
N LEU A 123 11.29 -4.37 6.40
CA LEU A 123 11.19 -5.79 6.71
C LEU A 123 11.00 -5.97 8.22
N LEU A 124 9.80 -6.43 8.59
CA LEU A 124 9.36 -6.57 9.96
C LEU A 124 9.82 -7.91 10.58
N GLU A 125 9.84 -8.00 11.91
CA GLU A 125 10.23 -9.21 12.65
C GLU A 125 9.34 -10.43 12.30
N ASN A 126 8.05 -10.21 12.07
CA ASN A 126 7.08 -11.21 11.60
C ASN A 126 7.29 -11.65 10.13
N ASN A 127 8.44 -11.29 9.54
CA ASN A 127 8.86 -11.61 8.17
C ASN A 127 8.00 -10.97 7.07
N SER A 128 7.11 -10.03 7.40
CA SER A 128 6.36 -9.26 6.42
C SER A 128 7.21 -8.10 5.86
N ARG A 129 7.04 -7.80 4.56
CA ARG A 129 7.90 -6.90 3.78
C ARG A 129 7.09 -5.91 2.98
N ILE A 130 7.34 -4.61 3.14
CA ILE A 130 6.76 -3.56 2.29
C ILE A 130 7.90 -2.85 1.57
N ALA A 131 7.90 -2.92 0.24
CA ALA A 131 8.88 -2.24 -0.60
C ALA A 131 8.23 -1.18 -1.49
N VAL A 132 8.88 -0.02 -1.60
CA VAL A 132 8.49 1.07 -2.50
C VAL A 132 9.64 1.25 -3.49
N LYS A 133 9.38 1.18 -4.80
CA LYS A 133 10.44 1.19 -5.83
C LYS A 133 10.03 1.96 -7.08
N THR A 134 11.01 2.53 -7.77
CA THR A 134 10.79 3.13 -9.09
C THR A 134 10.55 2.04 -10.14
N ALA A 135 9.51 2.19 -10.96
CA ALA A 135 9.28 1.35 -12.13
C ALA A 135 10.41 1.60 -13.15
N SER A 136 11.06 0.53 -13.63
CA SER A 136 12.22 0.63 -14.52
C SER A 136 12.12 -0.36 -15.67
N LYS A 137 12.20 0.15 -16.90
CA LYS A 137 12.15 -0.65 -18.14
C LYS A 137 13.21 -1.75 -18.22
N MET A 138 14.37 -1.54 -17.59
CA MET A 138 15.44 -2.52 -17.47
C MET A 138 15.08 -3.71 -16.57
N LYS A 139 14.05 -3.56 -15.72
CA LYS A 139 13.58 -4.58 -14.77
C LYS A 139 12.18 -5.09 -15.09
N ALA A 140 11.50 -4.57 -16.12
CA ALA A 140 10.11 -4.89 -16.47
C ALA A 140 9.81 -6.41 -16.42
N GLU A 141 10.50 -7.20 -17.24
CA GLU A 141 10.29 -8.67 -17.32
C GLU A 141 10.56 -9.41 -15.99
N SER A 142 11.32 -8.80 -15.08
CA SER A 142 11.68 -9.32 -13.75
C SER A 142 10.90 -8.67 -12.59
N ALA A 143 9.95 -7.76 -12.88
CA ALA A 143 9.22 -7.02 -11.87
C ALA A 143 8.45 -7.99 -10.94
N GLY A 144 8.57 -7.78 -9.63
CA GLY A 144 7.95 -8.63 -8.61
C GLY A 144 8.56 -10.03 -8.41
N ARG A 145 9.25 -10.61 -9.39
CA ARG A 145 9.69 -12.04 -9.39
C ARG A 145 10.48 -12.51 -8.16
N SER A 146 11.10 -11.62 -7.39
CA SER A 146 11.83 -11.98 -6.18
C SER A 146 10.96 -12.45 -5.01
N TYR A 147 9.64 -12.19 -5.05
CA TYR A 147 8.74 -12.45 -3.92
C TYR A 147 7.35 -12.90 -4.38
N SER A 148 6.71 -13.74 -3.56
CA SER A 148 5.27 -14.00 -3.65
C SER A 148 4.51 -12.80 -3.08
N LEU A 149 3.92 -11.97 -3.96
CA LEU A 149 3.31 -10.70 -3.60
C LEU A 149 1.83 -10.86 -3.19
N THR A 150 1.50 -10.27 -2.04
CA THR A 150 0.16 -10.23 -1.44
C THR A 150 -0.66 -9.08 -2.02
N MET A 151 -0.07 -7.90 -2.16
CA MET A 151 -0.72 -6.72 -2.76
C MET A 151 0.28 -5.95 -3.62
N ILE A 152 -0.21 -5.36 -4.71
CA ILE A 152 0.58 -4.50 -5.59
C ILE A 152 -0.17 -3.18 -5.81
N HIS A 153 0.53 -2.05 -5.66
CA HIS A 153 0.02 -0.74 -6.07
C HIS A 153 0.91 -0.14 -7.17
N LEU A 154 0.30 0.28 -8.27
CA LEU A 154 0.97 0.95 -9.38
C LEU A 154 0.55 2.42 -9.36
N SER A 155 1.34 3.23 -8.64
CA SER A 155 1.10 4.67 -8.52
C SER A 155 1.38 5.32 -9.88
N GLU A 156 0.40 6.04 -10.43
CA GLU A 156 0.52 6.81 -11.68
C GLU A 156 1.00 5.97 -12.88
N PHE A 157 0.44 4.75 -13.03
CA PHE A 157 0.86 3.74 -14.01
C PHE A 157 0.91 4.22 -15.46
N ALA A 158 0.02 5.15 -15.85
CA ALA A 158 -0.03 5.72 -17.20
C ALA A 158 1.25 6.50 -17.59
N PHE A 159 2.09 6.88 -16.62
CA PHE A 159 3.36 7.57 -16.85
C PHE A 159 4.58 6.63 -16.88
N TYR A 160 4.37 5.31 -16.87
CA TYR A 160 5.47 4.34 -16.93
C TYR A 160 5.95 4.16 -18.37
N ASP A 161 7.21 3.81 -18.55
CA ASP A 161 7.77 3.41 -19.85
C ASP A 161 6.96 2.26 -20.47
N GLU A 162 6.67 2.33 -21.77
CA GLU A 162 5.80 1.39 -22.51
C GLU A 162 6.24 -0.07 -22.33
N LYS A 163 7.56 -0.35 -22.33
CA LYS A 163 8.07 -1.70 -22.09
C LYS A 163 7.70 -2.20 -20.69
N PHE A 164 7.63 -1.31 -19.70
CA PHE A 164 7.14 -1.66 -18.37
C PHE A 164 5.63 -1.87 -18.35
N GLN A 165 4.85 -1.05 -19.05
CA GLN A 165 3.40 -1.23 -19.13
C GLN A 165 3.04 -2.61 -19.72
N GLU A 166 3.70 -3.03 -20.80
CA GLU A 166 3.51 -4.36 -21.39
C GLU A 166 4.09 -5.51 -20.55
N LYS A 167 5.42 -5.51 -20.34
CA LYS A 167 6.15 -6.68 -19.79
C LYS A 167 6.17 -6.68 -18.27
N GLY A 168 6.16 -5.50 -17.66
CA GLY A 168 6.13 -5.33 -16.21
C GLY A 168 4.80 -5.78 -15.61
N LEU A 169 3.67 -5.39 -16.21
CA LEU A 169 2.35 -5.80 -15.74
C LEU A 169 2.18 -7.33 -15.74
N LEU A 170 2.58 -8.00 -16.83
CA LEU A 170 2.56 -9.46 -16.91
C LEU A 170 3.50 -10.12 -15.88
N ALA A 171 4.70 -9.58 -15.65
CA ALA A 171 5.62 -10.11 -14.65
C ALA A 171 5.07 -9.97 -13.21
N LEU A 172 4.43 -8.84 -12.92
CA LEU A 172 3.79 -8.55 -11.63
C LEU A 172 2.56 -9.42 -11.37
N GLU A 173 1.74 -9.68 -12.39
CA GLU A 173 0.60 -10.59 -12.29
C GLU A 173 1.04 -12.02 -11.93
N ASN A 174 2.10 -12.52 -12.58
CA ASN A 174 2.67 -13.84 -12.26
C ASN A 174 3.29 -13.91 -10.85
N ALA A 175 3.69 -12.78 -10.26
CA ALA A 175 4.20 -12.71 -8.89
C ALA A 175 3.09 -12.60 -7.82
N LEU A 176 1.84 -12.33 -8.20
CA LEU A 176 0.73 -12.08 -7.28
C LEU A 176 0.05 -13.38 -6.82
N ILE A 177 0.16 -13.71 -5.53
CA ILE A 177 -0.41 -14.95 -4.96
C ILE A 177 -1.87 -14.84 -4.51
N LYS A 178 -2.29 -13.69 -3.97
CA LYS A 178 -3.63 -13.34 -3.40
C LYS A 178 -3.45 -12.08 -2.52
N VAL A 179 -4.20 -10.97 -2.61
CA VAL A 179 -5.25 -10.46 -3.54
C VAL A 179 -5.13 -8.91 -3.52
N ILE A 180 -5.76 -8.21 -4.48
CA ILE A 180 -5.78 -6.74 -4.64
C ILE A 180 -4.54 -6.20 -5.36
N VAL A 181 -4.72 -5.91 -6.65
CA VAL A 181 -3.95 -4.94 -7.43
C VAL A 181 -4.76 -3.65 -7.48
N SER A 182 -4.12 -2.50 -7.25
CA SER A 182 -4.72 -1.19 -7.52
C SER A 182 -3.80 -0.32 -8.35
N SER A 183 -4.34 0.34 -9.37
CA SER A 183 -3.64 1.33 -10.18
C SER A 183 -4.47 2.62 -10.27
N SER A 184 -3.79 3.76 -10.36
CA SER A 184 -4.42 5.07 -10.58
C SER A 184 -3.85 5.76 -11.83
N GLY A 185 -4.70 6.48 -12.56
CA GLY A 185 -4.32 7.42 -13.63
C GLY A 185 -4.71 7.05 -15.07
N VAL A 186 -5.60 6.08 -15.32
CA VAL A 186 -5.86 5.60 -16.69
C VAL A 186 -6.85 6.47 -17.48
N ASN A 187 -6.33 7.32 -18.37
CA ASN A 187 -7.09 7.80 -19.53
C ASN A 187 -7.01 6.74 -20.64
N PHE A 188 -8.15 6.14 -20.99
CA PHE A 188 -8.27 5.42 -22.26
C PHE A 188 -8.62 6.44 -23.34
N VAL A 189 -7.75 6.59 -24.34
CA VAL A 189 -8.15 7.05 -25.66
C VAL A 189 -8.51 5.78 -26.43
N GLU A 190 -9.79 5.59 -26.74
CA GLU A 190 -10.18 4.56 -27.72
C GLU A 190 -9.66 4.99 -29.09
N ALA A 191 -8.86 4.13 -29.72
CA ALA A 191 -8.56 4.25 -31.12
C ALA A 191 -9.74 3.68 -31.93
N ASN A 192 -10.27 4.51 -32.83
CA ASN A 192 -10.78 4.04 -34.12
C ASN A 192 -9.66 4.20 -35.15
#